data_AF-A0A143WVH8-F1
#
_entry.id   AF-A0A143WVH8-F1
#
_cell.length_a   1.000
_cell.length_b   1.000
_cell.length_c   1.000
_cell.angle_alpha   90.00
_cell.angle_beta   90.00
_cell.angle_gamma   90.00
#
_symmetry.space_group_name_H-M   'P 1'
#
loop_
_entity.id
_entity.type
_entity.pdbx_description
1 polymer ?
#
loop_
_entity_poly.entity_id
_entity_poly.type
_entity_poly.pdbx_seq_one_letter_code
_entity_poly.pdbx_strand_id
1 'polypeptide(L)'
;MKGIKNLFKNTDNRIKFLLVLVCAYMMVMAGFQDVGAVSELAGYEPAISVVVQDGTEEAKTYLLKKGTVEQALSDLEITLNEEDTLNLALTDQVTEGTTLEITRVTYEEVKETEDIPFETEYVTTSDSQVFGNKVVQEGVNGTKENTYQVRMVNGVEESRTLVSETVIQEPVNKQIARSNVAAQASFTGILTRYGADCAGCSGRTAAGLVVTANGVKNSGKVTLTYNGGEYYVLAADRSIPFGTIIEVSNHNFSLPDPFYGIVLDRGGAITGSHIDVYCGGESNSFFSGGTSYNTQFRILSVGNGRTGIY
;
A
#
# COMPACT_ATOMS: atom_id res chain seq x y z
N MET A 1 -78.60 -32.99 81.96
CA MET A 1 -78.98 -31.84 81.11
C MET A 1 -79.97 -30.82 81.73
N LYS A 2 -80.63 -31.08 82.88
CA LYS A 2 -81.57 -30.10 83.49
C LYS A 2 -80.88 -28.94 84.23
N GLY A 3 -79.71 -29.14 84.84
CA GLY A 3 -78.99 -28.09 85.60
C GLY A 3 -78.38 -26.96 84.75
N ILE A 4 -77.76 -27.31 83.62
CA ILE A 4 -77.11 -26.34 82.71
C ILE A 4 -78.14 -25.43 82.02
N LYS A 5 -79.32 -25.96 81.68
CA LYS A 5 -80.42 -25.18 81.09
C LYS A 5 -80.98 -24.13 82.06
N ASN A 6 -80.99 -24.40 83.37
CA ASN A 6 -81.46 -23.44 84.37
C ASN A 6 -80.43 -22.33 84.64
N LEU A 7 -79.14 -22.64 84.64
CA LEU A 7 -78.09 -21.61 84.73
C LEU A 7 -78.18 -20.64 83.55
N PHE A 8 -78.35 -21.15 82.32
CA PHE A 8 -78.48 -20.31 81.14
C PHE A 8 -79.72 -19.41 81.15
N LYS A 9 -80.81 -19.79 81.84
CA LYS A 9 -82.05 -18.99 81.84
C LYS A 9 -81.91 -17.73 82.69
N ASN A 10 -81.21 -17.81 83.83
CA ASN A 10 -81.00 -16.71 84.79
C ASN A 10 -79.79 -15.80 84.49
N THR A 11 -79.03 -16.08 83.43
CA THR A 11 -77.88 -15.26 83.05
C THR A 11 -78.31 -14.02 82.25
N ASP A 12 -77.70 -12.87 82.55
CA ASP A 12 -77.91 -11.59 81.83
C ASP A 12 -77.69 -11.77 80.32
N ASN A 13 -78.52 -11.10 79.51
CA ASN A 13 -78.46 -11.13 78.05
C ASN A 13 -77.09 -10.73 77.49
N ARG A 14 -76.34 -9.86 78.18
CA ARG A 14 -74.97 -9.50 77.78
C ARG A 14 -73.99 -10.67 77.86
N ILE A 15 -74.10 -11.48 78.91
CA ILE A 15 -73.22 -12.65 79.11
C ILE A 15 -73.62 -13.78 78.17
N LYS A 16 -74.92 -13.95 77.86
CA LYS A 16 -75.39 -14.89 76.83
C LYS A 16 -74.82 -14.54 75.45
N PHE A 17 -74.80 -13.26 75.10
CA PHE A 17 -74.24 -12.78 73.83
C PHE A 17 -72.72 -13.01 73.75
N LEU A 18 -72.00 -12.75 74.85
CA LEU A 18 -70.57 -13.04 74.95
C LEU A 18 -70.26 -14.53 74.77
N LEU A 19 -71.08 -15.41 75.37
CA LEU A 19 -70.90 -16.86 75.27
C LEU A 19 -71.13 -17.37 73.83
N VAL A 20 -72.12 -16.81 73.12
CA VAL A 20 -72.34 -17.10 71.70
C VAL A 20 -71.18 -16.62 70.85
N LEU A 21 -70.62 -15.44 71.12
CA LEU A 21 -69.43 -14.92 70.45
C LEU A 21 -68.20 -15.78 70.68
N VAL A 22 -67.97 -16.24 71.91
CA VAL A 22 -66.85 -17.14 72.24
C VAL A 22 -67.02 -18.50 71.57
N CYS A 23 -68.25 -19.05 71.54
CA CYS A 23 -68.51 -20.29 70.81
C CYS A 23 -68.34 -20.12 69.30
N ALA A 24 -68.81 -19.01 68.71
CA ALA A 24 -68.60 -18.70 67.31
C ALA A 24 -67.10 -18.53 67.00
N TYR A 25 -66.36 -17.83 67.86
CA TYR A 25 -64.91 -17.68 67.74
C TYR A 25 -64.19 -19.02 67.84
N MET A 26 -64.56 -19.89 68.80
CA MET A 26 -63.97 -21.23 68.90
C MET A 26 -64.31 -22.13 67.71
N MET A 27 -65.52 -22.02 67.13
CA MET A 27 -65.87 -22.75 65.90
C MET A 27 -65.09 -22.23 64.68
N VAL A 28 -64.89 -20.91 64.59
CA VAL A 28 -64.05 -20.29 63.55
C VAL A 28 -62.60 -20.76 63.71
N MET A 29 -62.03 -20.71 64.91
CA MET A 29 -60.66 -21.14 65.18
C MET A 29 -60.46 -22.65 64.99
N ALA A 30 -61.47 -23.48 65.31
CA ALA A 30 -61.43 -24.92 65.03
C ALA A 30 -61.52 -25.22 63.52
N GLY A 31 -62.26 -24.41 62.75
CA GLY A 31 -62.30 -24.47 61.28
C GLY A 31 -61.00 -24.03 60.59
N PHE A 32 -60.08 -23.40 61.33
CA PHE A 32 -58.77 -22.99 60.82
C PHE A 32 -57.63 -23.97 61.18
N GLN A 33 -57.89 -25.07 61.90
CA GLN A 33 -56.86 -26.07 62.23
C GLN A 33 -56.47 -27.00 61.06
N ASP A 34 -57.21 -26.94 59.94
CA ASP A 34 -56.90 -27.65 58.69
C ASP A 34 -56.66 -26.68 57.52
N VAL A 35 -56.20 -25.44 57.77
CA VAL A 35 -55.54 -24.66 56.70
C VAL A 35 -54.09 -25.12 56.61
N GLY A 36 -53.93 -26.39 56.24
CA GLY A 36 -52.68 -26.93 55.71
C GLY A 36 -52.42 -26.39 54.31
N ALA A 37 -52.28 -25.07 54.16
CA ALA A 37 -51.55 -24.50 53.04
C ALA A 37 -50.03 -24.62 53.31
N VAL A 38 -49.61 -25.81 53.72
CA VAL A 38 -48.22 -26.26 53.74
C VAL A 38 -48.20 -27.62 53.06
N SER A 39 -48.88 -27.71 51.91
CA SER A 39 -48.49 -28.69 50.91
C SER A 39 -47.13 -28.23 50.40
N GLU A 40 -46.06 -28.93 50.77
CA GLU A 40 -44.88 -29.05 49.91
C GLU A 40 -45.42 -29.18 48.47
N LEU A 41 -45.08 -28.22 47.60
CA LEU A 41 -45.37 -28.33 46.18
C LEU A 41 -44.61 -29.58 45.69
N ALA A 42 -45.29 -30.72 45.67
CA ALA A 42 -44.71 -31.96 45.18
C ALA A 42 -44.25 -31.74 43.73
N GLY A 43 -42.93 -31.76 43.52
CA GLY A 43 -42.31 -31.48 42.22
C GLY A 43 -41.91 -30.03 41.95
N TYR A 44 -41.87 -29.15 42.96
CA TYR A 44 -41.23 -27.84 42.80
C TYR A 44 -39.71 -27.99 42.76
N GLU A 45 -39.12 -27.72 41.60
CA GLU A 45 -37.69 -27.53 41.46
C GLU A 45 -37.37 -26.03 41.52
N PRO A 46 -36.51 -25.58 42.45
CA PRO A 46 -36.12 -24.18 42.50
C PRO A 46 -35.37 -23.80 41.22
N ALA A 47 -35.64 -22.59 40.72
CA ALA A 47 -34.83 -22.02 39.65
C ALA A 47 -33.40 -21.81 40.15
N ILE A 48 -32.44 -21.97 39.25
CA ILE A 48 -31.02 -21.73 39.50
C ILE A 48 -30.59 -20.40 38.90
N SER A 49 -29.67 -19.71 39.57
CA SER A 49 -29.05 -18.49 39.07
C SER A 49 -27.90 -18.84 38.12
N VAL A 50 -27.97 -18.35 36.88
CA VAL A 50 -26.96 -18.58 35.84
C VAL A 50 -26.49 -17.24 35.29
N VAL A 51 -25.18 -17.04 35.23
CA VAL A 51 -24.58 -15.86 34.61
C VAL A 51 -24.32 -16.17 33.15
N VAL A 52 -24.78 -15.32 32.24
CA VAL A 52 -24.55 -15.46 30.80
C VAL A 52 -23.81 -14.23 30.30
N GLN A 53 -22.67 -14.45 29.65
CA GLN A 53 -21.92 -13.44 28.92
C GLN A 53 -21.96 -13.80 27.44
N ASP A 54 -22.67 -12.99 26.65
CA ASP A 54 -22.83 -13.20 25.21
C ASP A 54 -21.90 -12.28 24.43
N GLY A 55 -20.78 -12.82 23.93
CA GLY A 55 -19.76 -12.07 23.24
C GLY A 55 -19.19 -10.93 24.08
N THR A 56 -19.39 -9.69 23.62
CA THR A 56 -18.95 -8.46 24.31
C THR A 56 -20.04 -7.78 25.13
N GLU A 57 -21.24 -8.37 25.19
CA GLU A 57 -22.28 -7.83 26.06
C GLU A 57 -21.91 -7.96 27.55
N GLU A 58 -22.42 -7.02 28.35
CA GLU A 58 -22.34 -7.10 29.81
C GLU A 58 -22.96 -8.42 30.30
N ALA A 59 -22.27 -9.10 31.22
CA ALA A 59 -22.74 -10.34 31.79
C ALA A 59 -24.05 -10.13 32.57
N LYS A 60 -25.07 -10.93 32.26
CA LYS A 60 -26.41 -10.84 32.85
C LYS A 60 -26.71 -12.10 33.65
N THR A 61 -27.46 -11.94 34.74
CA THR A 61 -27.90 -13.06 35.57
C THR A 61 -29.34 -13.43 35.26
N TYR A 62 -29.59 -14.71 35.00
CA TYR A 62 -30.89 -15.27 34.68
C TYR A 62 -31.31 -16.34 35.69
N LEU A 63 -32.61 -16.45 35.95
CA LEU A 63 -33.21 -17.53 36.72
C LEU A 63 -33.77 -18.58 35.76
N LEU A 64 -33.13 -19.75 35.72
CA LEU A 64 -33.46 -20.81 34.78
C LEU A 64 -33.89 -22.08 35.50
N LYS A 65 -34.57 -22.97 34.79
CA LYS A 65 -34.83 -24.32 35.29
C LYS A 65 -33.51 -25.10 35.31
N LYS A 66 -33.39 -26.04 36.25
CA LYS A 66 -32.27 -26.98 36.24
C LYS A 66 -32.35 -27.84 34.98
N GLY A 67 -31.24 -27.94 34.26
CA GLY A 67 -31.21 -28.60 32.96
C GLY A 67 -29.82 -28.59 32.33
N THR A 68 -29.76 -28.92 31.05
CA THR A 68 -28.54 -28.86 30.25
C THR A 68 -28.27 -27.44 29.73
N VAL A 69 -27.04 -27.18 29.30
CA VAL A 69 -26.67 -25.92 28.63
C VAL A 69 -27.55 -25.67 27.40
N GLU A 70 -27.86 -26.72 26.62
CA GLU A 70 -28.78 -26.62 25.48
C GLU A 70 -30.18 -26.11 25.87
N GLN A 71 -30.74 -26.62 26.96
CA GLN A 71 -32.04 -26.19 27.48
C GLN A 71 -31.98 -24.75 27.99
N ALA A 72 -30.89 -24.37 28.66
CA ALA A 72 -30.68 -23.00 29.12
C ALA A 72 -30.61 -22.00 27.95
N LEU A 73 -29.88 -22.32 26.88
CA LEU A 73 -29.82 -21.50 25.67
C LEU A 73 -31.19 -21.39 24.99
N SER A 74 -31.93 -22.51 24.91
CA SER A 74 -33.28 -22.53 24.33
C SER A 74 -34.27 -21.70 25.14
N ASP A 75 -34.24 -21.78 26.47
CA ASP A 75 -35.11 -21.00 27.36
C ASP A 75 -34.82 -19.49 27.26
N LEU A 76 -33.57 -19.13 26.92
CA LEU A 76 -33.12 -17.75 26.70
C LEU A 76 -33.29 -17.28 25.25
N GLU A 77 -33.78 -18.14 24.35
CA GLU A 77 -33.89 -17.87 22.91
C GLU A 77 -32.54 -17.50 22.25
N ILE A 78 -31.44 -18.02 22.79
CA ILE A 78 -30.08 -17.81 22.26
C ILE A 78 -29.77 -18.90 21.24
N THR A 79 -29.62 -18.50 19.98
CA THR A 79 -29.16 -19.38 18.89
C THR A 79 -27.67 -19.19 18.64
N LEU A 80 -26.94 -20.29 18.49
CA LEU A 80 -25.52 -20.30 18.12
C LEU A 80 -25.38 -20.48 16.61
N ASN A 81 -24.43 -19.75 16.02
CA ASN A 81 -23.97 -20.02 14.66
C ASN A 81 -23.04 -21.24 14.63
N GLU A 82 -22.72 -21.75 13.44
CA GLU A 82 -21.87 -22.96 13.28
C GLU A 82 -20.47 -22.81 13.89
N GLU A 83 -19.94 -21.59 13.96
CA GLU A 83 -18.61 -21.29 14.50
C GLU A 83 -18.60 -20.67 15.90
N ASP A 84 -19.77 -20.40 16.47
CA ASP A 84 -19.84 -19.90 17.86
C ASP A 84 -19.38 -21.01 18.82
N THR A 85 -18.71 -20.62 19.89
CA THR A 85 -18.22 -21.57 20.90
C THR A 85 -18.69 -21.20 22.29
N LEU A 86 -18.75 -22.21 23.15
CA LEU A 86 -19.12 -22.09 24.54
C LEU A 86 -17.96 -22.53 25.43
N ASN A 87 -17.89 -21.99 26.65
CA ASN A 87 -16.99 -22.51 27.67
C ASN A 87 -17.42 -23.89 28.23
N LEU A 88 -18.67 -24.31 28.02
CA LEU A 88 -19.26 -25.57 28.47
C LEU A 88 -19.88 -26.36 27.31
N ALA A 89 -19.95 -27.69 27.41
CA ALA A 89 -20.61 -28.50 26.40
C ALA A 89 -22.14 -28.39 26.51
N LEU A 90 -22.85 -28.50 25.38
CA LEU A 90 -24.31 -28.44 25.34
C LEU A 90 -25.02 -29.47 26.25
N THR A 91 -24.36 -30.60 26.50
CA THR A 91 -24.85 -31.68 27.37
C THR A 91 -24.54 -31.47 28.85
N ASP A 92 -23.66 -30.52 29.19
CA ASP A 92 -23.27 -30.27 30.57
C ASP A 92 -24.46 -29.76 31.39
N GLN A 93 -24.49 -30.14 32.66
CA GLN A 93 -25.55 -29.74 33.58
C GLN A 93 -25.28 -28.33 34.10
N VAL A 94 -26.27 -27.44 34.00
CA VAL A 94 -26.21 -26.11 34.57
C VAL A 94 -26.61 -26.18 36.04
N THR A 95 -25.79 -25.59 36.91
CA THR A 95 -25.99 -25.56 38.37
C THR A 95 -25.98 -24.13 38.91
N GLU A 96 -26.35 -23.95 40.18
CA GLU A 96 -26.36 -22.63 40.83
C GLU A 96 -25.00 -21.93 40.71
N GLY A 97 -25.00 -20.71 40.17
CA GLY A 97 -23.81 -19.90 39.97
C GLY A 97 -22.98 -20.26 38.73
N THR A 98 -23.48 -21.13 37.85
CA THR A 98 -22.78 -21.46 36.60
C THR A 98 -22.62 -20.20 35.74
N THR A 99 -21.43 -20.01 35.17
CA THR A 99 -21.15 -18.94 34.20
C THR A 99 -21.05 -19.53 32.81
N LEU A 100 -21.95 -19.12 31.93
CA LEU A 100 -21.99 -19.49 30.53
C LEU A 100 -21.42 -18.35 29.70
N GLU A 101 -20.28 -18.61 29.05
CA GLU A 101 -19.63 -17.65 28.16
C GLU A 101 -19.80 -18.12 26.72
N ILE A 102 -20.35 -17.24 25.89
CA ILE A 102 -20.55 -17.46 24.47
C ILE A 102 -19.52 -16.62 23.74
N THR A 103 -18.66 -17.27 22.97
CA THR A 103 -17.74 -16.60 22.04
C THR A 103 -18.40 -16.53 20.67
N ARG A 104 -18.70 -15.30 20.23
CA ARG A 104 -19.39 -15.03 18.96
C ARG A 104 -18.41 -14.87 17.83
N VAL A 105 -18.66 -15.58 16.73
CA VAL A 105 -17.90 -15.48 15.49
C VAL A 105 -18.80 -14.90 14.40
N THR A 106 -18.36 -13.78 13.82
CA THR A 106 -19.04 -13.14 12.70
C THR A 106 -18.08 -12.89 11.55
N TYR A 107 -18.65 -12.68 10.36
CA TYR A 107 -17.90 -12.34 9.16
C TYR A 107 -18.40 -11.02 8.58
N GLU A 108 -17.46 -10.16 8.19
CA GLU A 108 -17.75 -8.88 7.56
C GLU A 108 -16.98 -8.75 6.25
N GLU A 109 -17.61 -8.13 5.24
CA GLU A 109 -16.92 -7.77 4.00
C GLU A 109 -16.35 -6.35 4.11
N VAL A 110 -15.03 -6.24 4.01
CA VAL A 110 -14.31 -4.97 4.03
C VAL A 110 -13.67 -4.72 2.68
N LYS A 111 -13.91 -3.53 2.12
CA LYS A 111 -13.33 -3.09 0.86
C LYS A 111 -12.20 -2.11 1.11
N GLU A 112 -11.04 -2.39 0.55
CA GLU A 112 -9.86 -1.52 0.62
C GLU A 112 -9.39 -1.17 -0.79
N THR A 113 -9.02 0.10 -1.00
CA THR A 113 -8.44 0.56 -2.27
C THR A 113 -6.93 0.64 -2.14
N GLU A 114 -6.23 0.07 -3.12
CA GLU A 114 -4.77 0.10 -3.21
C GLU A 114 -4.30 0.64 -4.56
N ASP A 115 -3.19 1.37 -4.55
CA ASP A 115 -2.55 1.85 -5.77
C ASP A 115 -1.84 0.70 -6.52
N ILE A 116 -1.97 0.70 -7.83
CA ILE A 116 -1.16 -0.13 -8.74
C ILE A 116 -0.06 0.78 -9.30
N PRO A 117 1.22 0.59 -8.93
CA PRO A 117 2.29 1.45 -9.39
C PRO A 117 2.46 1.37 -10.92
N PHE A 118 2.69 2.52 -11.57
CA PHE A 118 3.06 2.53 -12.99
C PHE A 118 4.53 2.13 -13.20
N GLU A 119 4.84 1.66 -14.40
CA GLU A 119 6.21 1.39 -14.83
C GLU A 119 6.76 2.52 -15.73
N THR A 120 8.10 2.62 -15.79
CA THR A 120 8.76 3.55 -16.72
C THR A 120 9.32 2.80 -17.92
N GLU A 121 8.82 3.13 -19.10
CA GLU A 121 9.25 2.55 -20.37
C GLU A 121 10.11 3.53 -21.16
N TYR A 122 11.15 2.99 -21.82
CA TYR A 122 12.01 3.76 -22.70
C TYR A 122 11.70 3.45 -24.15
N VAL A 123 11.20 4.44 -24.89
CA VAL A 123 10.87 4.30 -26.31
C VAL A 123 11.94 4.95 -27.17
N THR A 124 12.36 4.29 -28.25
CA THR A 124 13.33 4.88 -29.18
C THR A 124 12.59 5.76 -30.18
N THR A 125 13.02 7.01 -30.35
CA THR A 125 12.47 7.91 -31.38
C THR A 125 13.41 8.04 -32.57
N SER A 126 12.83 8.18 -33.76
CA SER A 126 13.56 8.52 -35.00
C SER A 126 13.76 10.04 -35.18
N ASP A 127 13.18 10.84 -34.29
CA ASP A 127 13.36 12.29 -34.29
C ASP A 127 14.78 12.64 -33.81
N SER A 128 15.64 13.03 -34.76
CA SER A 128 17.02 13.43 -34.51
C SER A 128 17.15 14.74 -33.72
N GLN A 129 16.05 15.48 -33.51
CA GLN A 129 16.04 16.68 -32.67
C GLN A 129 15.81 16.38 -31.18
N VAL A 130 15.33 15.19 -30.84
CA VAL A 130 15.30 14.76 -29.44
C VAL A 130 16.73 14.39 -29.07
N PHE A 131 17.30 15.01 -28.06
CA PHE A 131 18.57 14.59 -27.46
C PHE A 131 18.31 14.14 -26.02
N GLY A 132 18.99 13.07 -25.62
CA GLY A 132 18.83 12.50 -24.28
C GLY A 132 17.45 11.87 -24.03
N ASN A 133 17.02 11.94 -22.76
CA ASN A 133 15.74 11.42 -22.27
C ASN A 133 14.70 12.54 -22.28
N LYS A 134 13.61 12.38 -23.02
CA LYS A 134 12.45 13.28 -22.99
C LYS A 134 11.23 12.50 -22.51
N VAL A 135 10.57 12.97 -21.45
CA VAL A 135 9.28 12.40 -21.08
C VAL A 135 8.27 12.73 -22.18
N VAL A 136 7.66 11.71 -22.76
CA VAL A 136 6.62 11.85 -23.80
C VAL A 136 5.24 11.47 -23.27
N GLN A 137 5.18 10.73 -22.16
CA GLN A 137 3.96 10.45 -21.42
C GLN A 137 4.29 10.37 -19.93
N GLU A 138 3.55 11.11 -19.11
CA GLU A 138 3.64 10.98 -17.65
C GLU A 138 2.95 9.71 -17.18
N GLY A 139 3.52 9.09 -16.14
CA GLY A 139 2.97 7.89 -15.53
C GLY A 139 1.90 8.23 -14.50
N VAL A 140 0.88 7.40 -14.40
CA VAL A 140 -0.21 7.54 -13.44
C VAL A 140 -0.46 6.16 -12.82
N ASN A 141 -0.46 6.08 -11.49
CA ASN A 141 -0.80 4.84 -10.80
C ASN A 141 -2.23 4.43 -11.18
N GLY A 142 -2.44 3.13 -11.34
CA GLY A 142 -3.77 2.54 -11.35
C GLY A 142 -4.30 2.40 -9.94
N THR A 143 -5.52 1.87 -9.81
CA THR A 143 -6.15 1.58 -8.53
C THR A 143 -6.90 0.27 -8.62
N LYS A 144 -6.78 -0.57 -7.59
CA LYS A 144 -7.58 -1.78 -7.42
C LYS A 144 -8.38 -1.73 -6.12
N GLU A 145 -9.54 -2.37 -6.14
CA GLU A 145 -10.36 -2.63 -4.96
C GLU A 145 -10.17 -4.10 -4.56
N ASN A 146 -9.69 -4.31 -3.33
CA ASN A 146 -9.60 -5.60 -2.69
C ASN A 146 -10.81 -5.76 -1.77
N THR A 147 -11.53 -6.87 -1.90
CA THR A 147 -12.59 -7.25 -0.96
C THR A 147 -12.05 -8.35 -0.06
N TYR A 148 -12.07 -8.10 1.25
CA TYR A 148 -11.67 -9.04 2.28
C TYR A 148 -12.90 -9.56 3.01
N GLN A 149 -12.93 -10.86 3.27
CA GLN A 149 -13.79 -11.43 4.29
C GLN A 149 -13.02 -11.44 5.61
N VAL A 150 -13.49 -10.67 6.58
CA VAL A 150 -12.87 -10.49 7.89
C VAL A 150 -13.59 -11.36 8.91
N ARG A 151 -12.86 -12.23 9.60
CA ARG A 151 -13.36 -13.05 10.71
C ARG A 151 -13.20 -12.28 12.01
N MET A 152 -14.32 -12.05 12.66
CA MET A 152 -14.42 -11.31 13.92
C MET A 152 -14.72 -12.30 15.05
N VAL A 153 -13.97 -12.24 16.14
CA VAL A 153 -14.22 -12.99 17.37
C VAL A 153 -14.56 -12.00 18.47
N ASN A 154 -15.77 -12.08 19.01
CA ASN A 154 -16.29 -11.11 19.98
C ASN A 154 -16.11 -9.65 19.48
N GLY A 155 -16.38 -9.42 18.19
CA GLY A 155 -16.25 -8.09 17.57
C GLY A 155 -14.81 -7.59 17.39
N VAL A 156 -13.80 -8.43 17.61
CA VAL A 156 -12.38 -8.10 17.34
C VAL A 156 -11.91 -8.88 16.13
N GLU A 157 -11.26 -8.20 15.18
CA GLU A 157 -10.66 -8.86 14.01
C GLU A 157 -9.59 -9.86 14.45
N GLU A 158 -9.80 -11.13 14.10
CA GLU A 158 -8.83 -12.20 14.32
C GLU A 158 -8.04 -12.48 13.05
N SER A 159 -8.71 -12.50 11.90
CA SER A 159 -8.08 -12.73 10.61
C SER A 159 -8.89 -12.12 9.46
N ARG A 160 -8.23 -11.92 8.32
CA ARG A 160 -8.87 -11.49 7.07
C ARG A 160 -8.36 -12.29 5.90
N THR A 161 -9.24 -12.62 4.95
CA THR A 161 -8.92 -13.37 3.74
C THR A 161 -9.35 -12.57 2.51
N LEU A 162 -8.46 -12.40 1.53
CA LEU A 162 -8.79 -11.77 0.26
C LEU A 162 -9.72 -12.69 -0.54
N VAL A 163 -10.94 -12.21 -0.84
CA VAL A 163 -11.95 -12.99 -1.59
C VAL A 163 -12.11 -12.51 -3.03
N SER A 164 -11.82 -11.24 -3.29
CA SER A 164 -11.87 -10.67 -4.64
C SER A 164 -10.89 -9.52 -4.79
N GLU A 165 -10.33 -9.38 -5.99
CA GLU A 165 -9.51 -8.26 -6.41
C GLU A 165 -10.07 -7.75 -7.75
N THR A 166 -10.32 -6.44 -7.86
CA THR A 166 -10.83 -5.83 -9.10
C THR A 166 -10.06 -4.56 -9.42
N VAL A 167 -9.46 -4.51 -10.61
CA VAL A 167 -8.81 -3.28 -11.11
C VAL A 167 -9.90 -2.27 -11.50
N ILE A 168 -9.91 -1.13 -10.81
CA ILE A 168 -10.84 -0.02 -11.08
C ILE A 168 -10.28 0.88 -12.18
N GLN A 169 -8.96 1.09 -12.15
CA GLN A 169 -8.24 1.89 -13.11
C GLN A 169 -6.88 1.24 -13.40
N GLU A 170 -6.60 0.99 -14.68
CA GLU A 170 -5.29 0.50 -15.12
C GLU A 170 -4.20 1.57 -14.94
N PRO A 171 -2.98 1.20 -14.52
CA PRO A 171 -1.87 2.13 -14.51
C PRO A 171 -1.51 2.58 -15.92
N VAL A 172 -1.08 3.84 -16.03
CA VAL A 172 -0.55 4.40 -17.26
C VAL A 172 0.95 4.52 -17.11
N ASN A 173 1.71 3.81 -17.93
CA ASN A 173 3.18 3.81 -17.87
C ASN A 173 3.76 5.18 -18.26
N LYS A 174 4.82 5.58 -17.56
CA LYS A 174 5.62 6.75 -17.92
C LYS A 174 6.47 6.39 -19.13
N GLN A 175 6.29 7.08 -20.25
CA GLN A 175 7.13 6.87 -21.43
C GLN A 175 8.20 7.95 -21.52
N ILE A 176 9.44 7.50 -21.62
CA ILE A 176 10.61 8.36 -21.83
C ILE A 176 11.19 8.04 -23.20
N ALA A 177 11.06 8.97 -24.13
CA ALA A 177 11.73 8.88 -25.42
C ALA A 177 13.24 9.04 -25.23
N ARG A 178 13.99 8.11 -25.81
CA ARG A 178 15.43 8.16 -25.98
C ARG A 178 15.75 8.34 -27.44
N SER A 179 16.60 9.30 -27.73
CA SER A 179 17.22 9.39 -29.04
C SER A 179 18.49 8.56 -29.05
N ASN A 180 18.48 7.51 -29.87
CA ASN A 180 19.72 6.90 -30.33
C ASN A 180 20.01 7.54 -31.67
N VAL A 181 21.10 8.31 -31.71
CA VAL A 181 21.53 8.95 -32.95
C VAL A 181 21.76 7.86 -34.01
N ALA A 182 20.97 7.89 -35.08
CA ALA A 182 21.04 6.93 -36.17
C ALA A 182 22.10 7.33 -37.21
N ALA A 183 22.65 6.36 -37.93
CA ALA A 183 23.51 6.65 -39.07
C ALA A 183 22.72 7.46 -40.11
N GLN A 184 23.38 8.44 -40.73
CA GLN A 184 22.81 9.43 -41.67
C GLN A 184 21.85 10.47 -41.06
N ALA A 185 21.58 10.42 -39.74
CA ALA A 185 20.84 11.48 -39.07
C ALA A 185 21.59 12.81 -39.20
N SER A 186 20.83 13.90 -39.40
CA SER A 186 21.38 15.25 -39.41
C SER A 186 20.66 16.11 -38.38
N PHE A 187 21.40 17.03 -37.77
CA PHE A 187 20.87 18.03 -36.85
C PHE A 187 21.67 19.34 -36.94
N THR A 188 21.06 20.43 -36.50
CA THR A 188 21.71 21.74 -36.41
C THR A 188 21.95 22.08 -34.95
N GLY A 189 23.08 22.70 -34.64
CA GLY A 189 23.38 23.10 -33.27
C GLY A 189 24.57 24.03 -33.14
N ILE A 190 25.08 24.08 -31.92
CA ILE A 190 26.17 24.97 -31.53
C ILE A 190 27.49 24.21 -31.66
N LEU A 191 28.48 24.81 -32.32
CA LEU A 191 29.87 24.36 -32.31
C LEU A 191 30.73 25.34 -31.53
N THR A 192 31.43 24.84 -30.52
CA THR A 192 32.48 25.57 -29.79
C THR A 192 33.81 24.85 -29.93
N ARG A 193 34.86 25.40 -29.32
CA ARG A 193 36.16 24.74 -29.19
C ARG A 193 36.59 24.65 -27.73
N TYR A 194 37.33 23.61 -27.39
CA TYR A 194 38.00 23.47 -26.10
C TYR A 194 39.50 23.18 -26.24
N GLY A 195 40.29 23.72 -25.32
CA GLY A 195 41.71 23.42 -25.18
C GLY A 195 41.97 22.38 -24.07
N ALA A 196 43.05 21.62 -24.19
CA ALA A 196 43.49 20.66 -23.16
C ALA A 196 44.08 21.34 -21.92
N ASP A 197 44.42 22.62 -22.01
CA ASP A 197 44.95 23.50 -20.96
C ASP A 197 43.83 24.28 -20.22
N CYS A 198 42.57 23.92 -20.44
CA CYS A 198 41.44 24.53 -19.73
C CYS A 198 41.54 24.35 -18.20
N ALA A 199 40.96 25.28 -17.44
CA ALA A 199 40.88 25.16 -15.98
C ALA A 199 40.07 23.89 -15.58
N GLY A 200 40.74 22.93 -14.94
CA GLY A 200 40.13 21.65 -14.54
C GLY A 200 40.28 20.52 -15.56
N CYS A 201 40.93 20.76 -16.71
CA CYS A 201 41.25 19.72 -17.67
C CYS A 201 42.36 18.78 -17.14
N SER A 202 42.18 17.46 -17.32
CA SER A 202 43.14 16.43 -16.91
C SER A 202 44.16 16.03 -18.01
N GLY A 203 44.03 16.62 -19.20
CA GLY A 203 44.77 16.18 -20.39
C GLY A 203 44.30 14.82 -20.95
N ARG A 204 43.13 14.34 -20.52
CA ARG A 204 42.51 13.11 -21.03
C ARG A 204 41.04 13.35 -21.33
N THR A 205 40.60 12.86 -22.49
CA THR A 205 39.18 12.84 -22.83
C THR A 205 38.43 11.78 -22.03
N ALA A 206 37.10 11.88 -21.96
CA ALA A 206 36.24 10.89 -21.32
C ALA A 206 36.37 9.47 -21.90
N ALA A 207 36.78 9.34 -23.17
CA ALA A 207 37.07 8.03 -23.79
C ALA A 207 38.50 7.50 -23.51
N GLY A 208 39.31 8.25 -22.75
CA GLY A 208 40.66 7.87 -22.31
C GLY A 208 41.80 8.35 -23.23
N LEU A 209 41.49 9.10 -24.30
CA LEU A 209 42.48 9.62 -25.23
C LEU A 209 43.31 10.74 -24.57
N VAL A 210 44.63 10.70 -24.71
CA VAL A 210 45.51 11.78 -24.22
C VAL A 210 45.49 12.96 -25.18
N VAL A 211 45.16 14.13 -24.66
CA VAL A 211 45.10 15.42 -25.38
C VAL A 211 45.94 16.46 -24.62
N THR A 212 46.67 17.32 -25.34
CA THR A 212 47.64 18.27 -24.79
C THR A 212 47.64 19.57 -25.59
N ALA A 213 48.13 20.69 -25.05
CA ALA A 213 48.22 21.93 -25.84
C ALA A 213 48.96 21.77 -27.19
N ASN A 214 49.82 20.76 -27.33
CA ASN A 214 50.56 20.42 -28.55
C ASN A 214 49.89 19.36 -29.45
N GLY A 215 48.61 19.04 -29.23
CA GLY A 215 47.85 18.09 -30.03
C GLY A 215 47.57 16.75 -29.36
N VAL A 216 46.88 15.87 -30.08
CA VAL A 216 46.51 14.52 -29.64
C VAL A 216 47.78 13.70 -29.46
N LYS A 217 47.97 13.08 -28.28
CA LYS A 217 49.17 12.29 -27.94
C LYS A 217 50.49 13.05 -28.24
N ASN A 218 50.53 14.39 -28.09
CA ASN A 218 51.67 15.27 -28.45
C ASN A 218 52.13 15.18 -29.92
N SER A 219 51.23 14.84 -30.84
CA SER A 219 51.56 14.64 -32.25
C SER A 219 51.81 15.92 -33.07
N GLY A 220 51.55 17.10 -32.50
CA GLY A 220 51.50 18.34 -33.28
C GLY A 220 50.24 18.46 -34.14
N LYS A 221 49.22 17.62 -33.91
CA LYS A 221 47.94 17.65 -34.63
C LYS A 221 46.76 17.57 -33.67
N VAL A 222 45.65 18.24 -33.99
CA VAL A 222 44.37 18.12 -33.26
C VAL A 222 43.49 16.98 -33.75
N THR A 223 43.99 16.22 -34.74
CA THR A 223 43.34 15.06 -35.33
C THR A 223 43.96 13.75 -34.84
N LEU A 224 43.21 12.66 -34.98
CA LEU A 224 43.71 11.29 -34.85
C LEU A 224 43.35 10.45 -36.07
N THR A 225 44.11 9.37 -36.30
CA THR A 225 43.75 8.36 -37.29
C THR A 225 42.90 7.27 -36.66
N TYR A 226 41.76 6.95 -37.25
CA TYR A 226 40.87 5.87 -36.83
C TYR A 226 40.30 5.15 -38.05
N ASN A 227 40.45 3.82 -38.13
CA ASN A 227 39.98 2.99 -39.25
C ASN A 227 40.36 3.53 -40.65
N GLY A 228 41.57 4.10 -40.79
CA GLY A 228 42.09 4.64 -42.04
C GLY A 228 41.64 6.06 -42.40
N GLY A 229 40.80 6.72 -41.59
CA GLY A 229 40.45 8.13 -41.73
C GLY A 229 41.13 9.02 -40.69
N GLU A 230 41.20 10.34 -40.95
CA GLU A 230 41.72 11.35 -40.02
C GLU A 230 40.56 12.20 -39.50
N TYR A 231 40.40 12.28 -38.18
CA TYR A 231 39.24 12.90 -37.53
C TYR A 231 39.64 13.86 -36.41
N TYR A 232 38.91 14.97 -36.29
CA TYR A 232 39.00 15.89 -35.15
C TYR A 232 38.35 15.28 -33.90
N VAL A 233 38.90 15.57 -32.73
CA VAL A 233 38.34 15.08 -31.46
C VAL A 233 37.13 15.94 -31.06
N LEU A 234 35.98 15.31 -30.89
CA LEU A 234 34.74 15.98 -30.48
C LEU A 234 34.31 15.60 -29.06
N ALA A 235 33.80 16.57 -28.33
CA ALA A 235 32.95 16.37 -27.15
C ALA A 235 31.47 16.49 -27.55
N ALA A 236 30.62 15.62 -27.01
CA ALA A 236 29.18 15.60 -27.35
C ALA A 236 28.31 15.10 -26.18
N ASP A 237 26.99 15.30 -26.30
CA ASP A 237 25.99 14.76 -25.36
C ASP A 237 26.01 13.23 -25.28
N ARG A 238 25.75 12.67 -24.09
CA ARG A 238 25.73 11.22 -23.82
C ARG A 238 24.85 10.41 -24.77
N SER A 239 23.81 11.01 -25.37
CA SER A 239 23.00 10.36 -26.40
C SER A 239 23.75 10.05 -27.70
N ILE A 240 24.88 10.70 -27.95
CA ILE A 240 25.80 10.41 -29.07
C ILE A 240 26.91 9.48 -28.54
N PRO A 241 26.96 8.20 -28.94
CA PRO A 241 27.94 7.24 -28.43
C PRO A 241 29.38 7.62 -28.79
N PHE A 242 30.35 7.21 -27.95
CA PHE A 242 31.76 7.32 -28.31
C PHE A 242 32.09 6.52 -29.56
N GLY A 243 32.99 7.07 -30.39
CA GLY A 243 33.37 6.53 -31.68
C GLY A 243 32.42 6.89 -32.82
N THR A 244 31.37 7.68 -32.57
CA THR A 244 30.49 8.22 -33.61
C THR A 244 31.27 9.20 -34.48
N ILE A 245 31.16 9.04 -35.80
CA ILE A 245 31.79 9.92 -36.79
C ILE A 245 30.75 10.93 -37.28
N ILE A 246 31.11 12.21 -37.21
CA ILE A 246 30.24 13.34 -37.55
C ILE A 246 30.92 14.18 -38.63
N GLU A 247 30.23 14.40 -39.73
CA GLU A 247 30.55 15.47 -40.67
C GLU A 247 29.99 16.78 -40.12
N VAL A 248 30.85 17.80 -40.03
CA VAL A 248 30.53 19.11 -39.46
C VAL A 248 30.68 20.14 -40.56
N SER A 249 29.61 20.89 -40.85
CA SER A 249 29.59 21.91 -41.90
C SER A 249 28.87 23.19 -41.47
N ASN A 250 29.00 24.25 -42.27
CA ASN A 250 28.37 25.56 -42.00
C ASN A 250 28.83 26.14 -40.65
N HIS A 251 30.15 26.19 -40.43
CA HIS A 251 30.77 26.77 -39.24
C HIS A 251 31.69 27.94 -39.58
N ASN A 252 32.07 28.72 -38.57
CA ASN A 252 32.95 29.88 -38.71
C ASN A 252 34.42 29.61 -38.28
N PHE A 253 34.80 28.35 -38.07
CA PHE A 253 36.18 27.99 -37.70
C PHE A 253 37.10 27.98 -38.92
N SER A 254 38.38 28.29 -38.70
CA SER A 254 39.43 28.19 -39.73
C SER A 254 39.87 26.72 -39.92
N LEU A 255 38.88 25.86 -40.19
CA LEU A 255 38.98 24.45 -40.50
C LEU A 255 38.36 24.21 -41.90
N PRO A 256 38.62 23.06 -42.54
CA PRO A 256 37.86 22.67 -43.73
C PRO A 256 36.36 22.66 -43.44
N ASP A 257 35.55 23.07 -44.42
CA ASP A 257 34.09 22.99 -44.37
C ASP A 257 33.60 22.13 -45.56
N PRO A 258 33.17 20.88 -45.35
CA PRO A 258 33.07 20.21 -44.06
C PRO A 258 34.42 19.71 -43.51
N PHE A 259 34.48 19.51 -42.18
CA PHE A 259 35.47 18.63 -41.55
C PHE A 259 34.79 17.42 -40.91
N TYR A 260 35.58 16.40 -40.58
CA TYR A 260 35.10 15.16 -39.99
C TYR A 260 35.64 15.00 -38.57
N GLY A 261 34.75 14.80 -37.61
CA GLY A 261 35.10 14.60 -36.22
C GLY A 261 34.64 13.25 -35.67
N ILE A 262 35.28 12.81 -34.61
CA ILE A 262 34.95 11.59 -33.87
C ILE A 262 34.66 11.94 -32.41
N VAL A 263 33.54 11.44 -31.88
CA VAL A 263 33.11 11.69 -30.51
C VAL A 263 33.95 10.86 -29.54
N LEU A 264 34.80 11.51 -28.76
CA LEU A 264 35.71 10.88 -27.79
C LEU A 264 35.74 11.58 -26.44
N ASP A 265 35.02 12.69 -26.29
CA ASP A 265 35.01 13.44 -25.05
C ASP A 265 33.60 13.83 -24.60
N ARG A 266 33.49 14.29 -23.34
CA ARG A 266 32.26 14.79 -22.72
C ARG A 266 32.59 16.03 -21.91
N GLY A 267 31.84 17.11 -22.12
CA GLY A 267 31.91 18.30 -21.27
C GLY A 267 30.62 18.45 -20.46
N GLY A 268 30.72 19.00 -19.24
CA GLY A 268 29.54 19.24 -18.39
C GLY A 268 28.53 20.20 -19.01
N ALA A 269 29.00 21.16 -19.82
CA ALA A 269 28.18 22.09 -20.58
C ALA A 269 27.81 21.60 -21.99
N ILE A 270 28.35 20.44 -22.42
CA ILE A 270 28.17 19.91 -23.77
C ILE A 270 27.01 18.92 -23.74
N THR A 271 25.80 19.48 -23.91
CA THR A 271 24.53 18.75 -23.86
C THR A 271 23.67 19.03 -25.08
N GLY A 272 22.81 18.09 -25.45
CA GLY A 272 21.94 18.23 -26.63
C GLY A 272 22.71 18.33 -27.94
N SER A 273 22.37 19.34 -28.76
CA SER A 273 23.00 19.62 -30.06
C SER A 273 24.26 20.50 -29.97
N HIS A 274 24.78 20.75 -28.76
CA HIS A 274 26.05 21.45 -28.58
C HIS A 274 27.20 20.45 -28.72
N ILE A 275 28.10 20.71 -29.67
CA ILE A 275 29.32 19.95 -29.92
C ILE A 275 30.52 20.85 -29.66
N ASP A 276 31.56 20.28 -29.06
CA ASP A 276 32.83 20.97 -28.82
C ASP A 276 33.95 20.28 -29.60
N VAL A 277 34.76 21.04 -30.32
CA VAL A 277 35.92 20.48 -31.04
C VAL A 277 37.23 20.86 -30.35
N TYR A 278 38.08 19.87 -30.17
CA TYR A 278 39.38 20.05 -29.56
C TYR A 278 40.30 20.93 -30.42
N CYS A 279 40.86 22.00 -29.85
CA CYS A 279 41.71 22.94 -30.55
C CYS A 279 43.19 22.92 -30.16
N GLY A 280 43.63 21.99 -29.31
CA GLY A 280 44.98 21.97 -28.74
C GLY A 280 45.02 22.80 -27.46
N GLY A 281 45.67 23.98 -27.48
CA GLY A 281 45.67 24.92 -26.36
C GLY A 281 44.68 26.07 -26.54
N GLU A 282 44.15 26.62 -25.44
CA GLU A 282 43.26 27.78 -25.43
C GLU A 282 44.00 29.05 -25.89
N SER A 283 45.24 29.22 -25.42
CA SER A 283 46.08 30.38 -25.77
C SER A 283 46.77 30.23 -27.13
N ASN A 284 47.11 28.99 -27.51
CA ASN A 284 47.80 28.64 -28.75
C ASN A 284 47.03 27.56 -29.51
N SER A 285 45.84 27.91 -29.99
CA SER A 285 44.98 26.97 -30.72
C SER A 285 45.51 26.67 -32.12
N PHE A 286 45.33 25.44 -32.60
CA PHE A 286 45.69 25.03 -33.96
C PHE A 286 44.77 25.63 -35.04
N PHE A 287 43.58 26.09 -34.64
CA PHE A 287 42.66 26.81 -35.51
C PHE A 287 41.96 27.92 -34.73
N SER A 288 41.52 28.94 -35.47
CA SER A 288 40.77 30.09 -34.98
C SER A 288 39.27 29.91 -35.22
N GLY A 289 38.45 30.68 -34.51
CA GLY A 289 36.99 30.62 -34.58
C GLY A 289 36.36 30.83 -33.21
N GLY A 290 35.15 31.41 -33.18
CA GLY A 290 34.34 31.59 -31.97
C GLY A 290 33.00 30.91 -32.14
N THR A 291 32.17 30.80 -31.10
CA THR A 291 30.90 30.04 -31.11
C THR A 291 30.10 30.15 -32.43
N SER A 292 29.80 29.02 -33.04
CA SER A 292 28.97 28.92 -34.26
C SER A 292 27.60 28.34 -33.90
N TYR A 293 26.52 29.10 -34.10
CA TYR A 293 25.18 28.77 -33.59
C TYR A 293 24.29 27.95 -34.55
N ASN A 294 24.68 27.84 -35.83
CA ASN A 294 23.89 27.17 -36.87
C ASN A 294 24.70 26.10 -37.61
N THR A 295 25.60 25.44 -36.90
CA THR A 295 26.46 24.40 -37.46
C THR A 295 25.63 23.18 -37.79
N GLN A 296 25.83 22.62 -38.99
CA GLN A 296 25.18 21.39 -39.43
C GLN A 296 26.04 20.19 -39.07
N PHE A 297 25.41 19.18 -38.47
CA PHE A 297 26.05 17.93 -38.07
C PHE A 297 25.35 16.78 -38.77
N ARG A 298 26.10 15.98 -39.53
CA ARG A 298 25.61 14.77 -40.18
C ARG A 298 26.37 13.56 -39.69
N ILE A 299 25.64 12.58 -39.16
CA ILE A 299 26.19 11.37 -38.59
C ILE A 299 26.54 10.41 -39.71
N LEU A 300 27.83 10.13 -39.89
CA LEU A 300 28.29 9.19 -40.93
C LEU A 300 28.27 7.75 -40.43
N SER A 301 28.63 7.54 -39.16
CA SER A 301 28.57 6.24 -38.51
C SER A 301 28.37 6.39 -37.01
N VAL A 302 27.62 5.47 -36.41
CA VAL A 302 27.34 5.43 -34.98
C VAL A 302 28.40 4.58 -34.29
N GLY A 303 29.01 5.14 -33.26
CA GLY A 303 30.00 4.44 -32.46
C GLY A 303 29.37 3.36 -31.55
N ASN A 304 30.19 2.42 -31.10
CA ASN A 304 29.74 1.34 -30.21
C ASN A 304 29.70 1.76 -28.72
N GLY A 305 30.03 3.02 -28.41
CA GLY A 305 30.04 3.55 -27.04
C GLY A 305 31.19 3.08 -26.16
N ARG A 306 32.10 2.25 -26.66
CA ARG A 306 33.24 1.73 -25.88
C ARG A 306 34.37 2.76 -25.81
N THR A 307 35.00 2.86 -24.64
CA THR A 307 36.21 3.66 -24.42
C THR A 307 37.46 2.87 -24.78
N GLY A 308 38.59 3.56 -25.03
CA GLY A 308 39.90 2.91 -25.17
C GLY A 308 40.18 2.17 -26.49
N ILE A 309 39.44 2.45 -27.56
CA ILE A 309 39.60 1.80 -28.88
C ILE A 309 40.39 2.67 -29.90
N TYR A 310 41.18 3.66 -29.44
CA TYR A 310 41.77 4.75 -30.26
C TYR A 310 43.24 5.12 -29.91
#